data_AF-T2IW35-F1
#
_entry.id   AF-T2IW35-F1
#
_cell.length_a   1.000
_cell.length_b   1.000
_cell.length_c   1.000
_cell.angle_alpha   90.00
_cell.angle_beta   90.00
_cell.angle_gamma   90.00
#
_symmetry.space_group_name_H-M   'P 1'
#
loop_
_entity.id
_entity.type
_entity.pdbx_description
1 polymer ?
#
loop_
_entity_poly.entity_id
_entity_poly.type
_entity_poly.pdbx_seq_one_letter_code
_entity_poly.pdbx_strand_id
1 'polypeptide(L)'
;MADAIKKQALVPYLYYPIFVKLTESEAFNYAKLTQRIGWALGKNENFKNNDNLTSLLIQRSRLIGVAENKLTALRELMKNRLETKYTLFYCGDGYLENEPKNYQKQIAAVTRILGKELGYRVNTYTAENTLEERETIRQQFKAGDLQGLVSIRCLDEGIDIPEIEQAVILASSGNPHQFIQRRGRVLRPSPQKKQAIIYDMIVMPPDLDRATWEVERNLLRKELRRFMEFAKIAQNAEEASHKFLWIQEQYEL
;
A
#
# COMPACT_ATOMS: atom_id res chain seq x y z
N MET A 1 -13.64 -5.20 -11.48
CA MET A 1 -12.72 -6.28 -11.06
C MET A 1 -13.39 -7.64 -11.09
N ALA A 2 -14.54 -7.83 -10.42
CA ALA A 2 -15.27 -9.10 -10.41
C ALA A 2 -15.50 -9.68 -11.83
N ASP A 3 -15.91 -8.87 -12.80
CA ASP A 3 -16.12 -9.33 -14.18
C ASP A 3 -14.84 -9.76 -14.88
N ALA A 4 -13.70 -9.12 -14.58
CA ALA A 4 -12.41 -9.49 -15.14
C ALA A 4 -11.92 -10.84 -14.58
N ILE A 5 -12.24 -11.12 -13.31
CA ILE A 5 -11.98 -12.43 -12.68
C ILE A 5 -12.88 -13.49 -13.31
N LYS A 6 -14.18 -13.21 -13.48
CA LYS A 6 -15.13 -14.13 -14.16
C LYS A 6 -14.70 -14.44 -15.60
N LYS A 7 -14.14 -13.47 -16.31
CA LYS A 7 -13.61 -13.60 -17.68
C LYS A 7 -12.20 -14.21 -17.73
N GLN A 8 -11.64 -14.66 -16.60
CA GLN A 8 -10.28 -15.21 -16.48
C GLN A 8 -9.16 -14.25 -16.94
N ALA A 9 -9.45 -12.96 -17.09
CA ALA A 9 -8.46 -11.93 -17.36
C ALA A 9 -7.65 -11.58 -16.10
N LEU A 10 -8.17 -11.91 -14.91
CA LEU A 10 -7.51 -11.83 -13.61
C LEU A 10 -7.75 -13.13 -12.83
N VAL A 11 -6.80 -13.51 -11.98
CA VAL A 11 -6.97 -14.63 -11.04
C VAL A 11 -7.75 -14.18 -9.80
N PRO A 12 -8.45 -15.10 -9.11
CA PRO A 12 -9.00 -14.83 -7.79
C PRO A 12 -7.90 -14.51 -6.78
N TYR A 13 -8.26 -13.95 -5.62
CA TYR A 13 -7.29 -13.57 -4.60
C TYR A 13 -7.82 -13.67 -3.17
N LEU A 14 -6.88 -13.81 -2.23
CA LEU A 14 -7.10 -13.59 -0.80
C LEU A 14 -6.67 -12.17 -0.44
N TYR A 15 -7.43 -11.52 0.44
CA TYR A 15 -7.17 -10.17 0.89
C TYR A 15 -7.03 -10.13 2.42
N TYR A 16 -5.91 -9.61 2.89
CA TYR A 16 -5.56 -9.52 4.30
C TYR A 16 -5.19 -8.07 4.65
N PRO A 17 -6.14 -7.26 5.13
CA PRO A 17 -5.82 -5.93 5.65
C PRO A 17 -5.01 -6.06 6.95
N ILE A 18 -3.95 -5.25 7.05
CA ILE A 18 -3.05 -5.16 8.20
C ILE A 18 -3.10 -3.72 8.71
N PHE A 19 -3.72 -3.52 9.87
CA PHE A 19 -3.85 -2.20 10.47
C PHE A 19 -2.57 -1.79 11.18
N VAL A 20 -2.08 -0.60 10.86
CA VAL A 20 -0.83 -0.04 11.37
C VAL A 20 -1.15 1.20 12.17
N LYS A 21 -0.69 1.25 13.41
CA LYS A 21 -0.79 2.44 14.26
C LYS A 21 0.39 3.38 13.97
N LEU A 22 0.14 4.68 14.01
CA LEU A 22 1.20 5.69 13.98
C LEU A 22 1.99 5.68 15.29
N THR A 23 3.26 6.11 15.24
CA THR A 23 4.00 6.45 16.47
C THR A 23 3.43 7.72 17.11
N GLU A 24 3.80 8.03 18.35
CA GLU A 24 3.33 9.24 19.03
C GLU A 24 3.69 10.53 18.26
N SER A 25 4.92 10.60 17.73
CA SER A 25 5.39 11.75 16.95
C SER A 25 4.66 11.88 15.61
N GLU A 26 4.40 10.75 14.94
CA GLU A 26 3.62 10.71 13.71
C GLU A 26 2.15 11.08 13.97
N ALA A 27 1.55 10.58 15.04
CA ALA A 27 0.18 10.87 15.45
C ALA A 27 -0.02 12.37 15.72
N PHE A 28 0.92 13.00 16.41
CA PHE A 28 0.89 14.46 16.64
C PHE A 28 0.93 15.25 15.32
N ASN A 29 1.84 14.91 14.42
CA ASN A 29 1.96 15.57 13.12
C ASN A 29 0.72 15.32 12.23
N TYR A 30 0.17 14.10 12.30
CA TYR A 30 -1.06 13.72 11.61
C TYR A 30 -2.24 14.57 12.08
N ALA A 31 -2.43 14.72 13.40
CA ALA A 31 -3.49 15.54 13.97
C ALA A 31 -3.38 17.00 13.51
N LYS A 32 -2.17 17.58 13.58
CA LYS A 32 -1.89 18.95 13.12
C LYS A 32 -2.19 19.16 11.63
N LEU A 33 -1.83 18.20 10.78
CA LEU A 33 -2.13 18.26 9.35
C LEU A 33 -3.64 18.16 9.10
N THR A 34 -4.32 17.24 9.77
CA THR A 34 -5.76 17.02 9.64
C THR A 34 -6.57 18.24 10.08
N GLN A 35 -6.16 18.89 11.18
CA GLN A 35 -6.75 20.14 11.63
C GLN A 35 -6.61 21.26 10.58
N ARG A 36 -5.40 21.43 10.01
CA ARG A 36 -5.15 22.41 8.95
C ARG A 36 -5.94 22.12 7.67
N ILE A 37 -6.12 20.85 7.33
CA ILE A 37 -6.99 20.42 6.23
C ILE A 37 -8.44 20.84 6.51
N GLY A 38 -8.93 20.60 7.73
CA GLY A 38 -10.24 21.05 8.19
C GLY A 38 -10.46 22.55 7.99
N TRP A 39 -9.51 23.37 8.44
CA TRP A 39 -9.58 24.83 8.25
C TRP A 39 -9.55 25.25 6.78
N ALA A 40 -8.76 24.56 5.95
CA ALA A 40 -8.70 24.85 4.52
C ALA A 40 -9.99 24.45 3.78
N LEU A 41 -10.67 23.39 4.22
CA LEU A 41 -11.97 22.96 3.70
C LEU A 41 -13.10 23.91 4.13
N GLY A 42 -13.08 24.39 5.37
CA GLY A 42 -14.14 25.29 5.89
C GLY A 42 -14.11 26.72 5.34
N LYS A 43 -13.00 27.17 4.74
CA LYS A 43 -12.82 28.54 4.25
C LYS A 43 -13.19 28.78 2.78
N ASN A 44 -13.37 27.75 1.96
CA ASN A 44 -13.51 27.90 0.51
C ASN A 44 -14.67 27.07 -0.05
N GLU A 45 -15.68 27.72 -0.64
CA GLU A 45 -16.76 27.04 -1.39
C GLU A 45 -16.28 26.48 -2.75
N ASN A 46 -15.18 27.03 -3.31
CA ASN A 46 -14.62 26.61 -4.59
C ASN A 46 -13.40 25.69 -4.42
N PHE A 47 -13.66 24.38 -4.47
CA PHE A 47 -12.69 23.29 -4.28
C PHE A 47 -11.58 23.18 -5.33
N LYS A 48 -11.73 23.78 -6.52
CA LYS A 48 -10.94 23.37 -7.70
C LYS A 48 -9.52 23.94 -7.79
N ASN A 49 -9.15 24.98 -7.04
CA ASN A 49 -7.82 25.62 -7.12
C ASN A 49 -7.24 26.02 -5.74
N ASN A 50 -7.30 25.14 -4.73
CA ASN A 50 -6.68 25.41 -3.43
C ASN A 50 -5.35 24.68 -3.30
N ASP A 51 -4.28 25.25 -3.86
CA ASP A 51 -2.92 24.70 -3.84
C ASP A 51 -2.44 24.37 -2.41
N ASN A 52 -2.89 25.15 -1.42
CA ASN A 52 -2.60 24.90 -0.01
C ASN A 52 -3.28 23.61 0.50
N LEU A 53 -4.57 23.39 0.19
CA LEU A 53 -5.25 22.14 0.54
C LEU A 53 -4.59 20.94 -0.14
N THR A 54 -4.25 21.05 -1.42
CA THR A 54 -3.54 20.01 -2.17
C THR A 54 -2.21 19.68 -1.49
N SER A 55 -1.43 20.69 -1.12
CA SER A 55 -0.16 20.51 -0.40
C SER A 55 -0.35 19.81 0.95
N LEU A 56 -1.37 20.19 1.73
CA LEU A 56 -1.66 19.57 3.03
C LEU A 56 -2.07 18.09 2.89
N LEU A 57 -2.93 17.77 1.93
CA LEU A 57 -3.33 16.39 1.63
C LEU A 57 -2.12 15.54 1.20
N ILE A 58 -1.23 16.10 0.39
CA ILE A 58 0.02 15.43 0.00
C ILE A 58 0.91 15.19 1.23
N GLN A 59 1.10 16.18 2.10
CA GLN A 59 1.89 16.02 3.33
C GLN A 59 1.32 14.92 4.25
N ARG A 60 0.00 14.90 4.44
CA ARG A 60 -0.68 13.85 5.23
C ARG A 60 -0.52 12.47 4.58
N SER A 61 -0.71 12.37 3.27
CA SER A 61 -0.49 11.12 2.53
C SER A 61 0.95 10.62 2.63
N ARG A 62 1.94 11.52 2.66
CA ARG A 62 3.36 11.15 2.85
C ARG A 62 3.60 10.56 4.23
N LEU A 63 3.13 11.22 5.27
CA LEU A 63 3.24 10.74 6.66
C LEU A 63 2.68 9.32 6.78
N ILE A 64 1.46 9.10 6.26
CA ILE A 64 0.85 7.77 6.21
C ILE A 64 1.71 6.79 5.39
N GLY A 65 2.19 7.20 4.22
CA GLY A 65 2.98 6.36 3.31
C GLY A 65 4.28 5.83 3.93
N VAL A 66 4.95 6.64 4.75
CA VAL A 66 6.24 6.33 5.37
C VAL A 66 6.15 5.95 6.85
N ALA A 67 4.93 5.77 7.38
CA ALA A 67 4.70 5.42 8.78
C ALA A 67 5.63 4.30 9.26
N GLU A 68 6.40 4.57 10.31
CA GLU A 68 7.49 3.74 10.79
C GLU A 68 7.03 2.31 11.12
N ASN A 69 5.88 2.20 11.78
CA ASN A 69 5.31 0.93 12.19
C ASN A 69 4.90 0.01 11.03
N LYS A 70 4.91 0.48 9.78
CA LYS A 70 4.77 -0.40 8.61
C LYS A 70 5.95 -1.36 8.49
N LEU A 71 7.16 -0.92 8.84
CA LEU A 71 8.34 -1.77 8.85
C LEU A 71 8.26 -2.81 9.99
N THR A 72 7.72 -2.41 11.14
CA THR A 72 7.42 -3.33 12.25
C THR A 72 6.39 -4.37 11.81
N ALA A 73 5.29 -3.96 11.19
CA ALA A 73 4.26 -4.85 10.67
C ALA A 73 4.81 -5.77 9.57
N LEU A 74 5.69 -5.29 8.69
CA LEU A 74 6.37 -6.10 7.68
C LEU A 74 7.19 -7.22 8.35
N ARG A 75 8.00 -6.87 9.35
CA ARG A 75 8.85 -7.83 10.07
C ARG A 75 7.98 -8.91 10.71
N GLU A 76 6.93 -8.50 11.41
CA GLU A 76 6.00 -9.43 12.06
C GLU A 76 5.25 -10.33 11.07
N LEU A 77 4.85 -9.78 9.91
CA LEU A 77 4.20 -10.55 8.85
C LEU A 77 5.13 -11.61 8.27
N MET A 78 6.39 -11.26 8.02
CA MET A 78 7.32 -12.07 7.24
C MET A 78 8.25 -12.95 8.07
N LYS A 79 8.35 -12.77 9.40
CA LYS A 79 9.32 -13.51 10.24
C LYS A 79 9.21 -15.04 10.14
N ASN A 80 8.01 -15.57 9.91
CA ASN A 80 7.74 -17.02 9.86
C ASN A 80 7.25 -17.47 8.47
N ARG A 81 7.71 -16.81 7.40
CA ARG A 81 7.21 -17.03 6.02
C ARG A 81 8.33 -17.23 5.00
N LEU A 82 9.50 -17.71 5.43
CA LEU A 82 10.71 -17.82 4.61
C LEU A 82 10.55 -18.75 3.40
N GLU A 83 9.53 -19.58 3.37
CA GLU A 83 9.15 -20.44 2.24
C GLU A 83 8.41 -19.69 1.13
N THR A 84 8.00 -18.45 1.38
CA THR A 84 7.25 -17.63 0.44
C THR A 84 8.06 -17.34 -0.82
N LYS A 85 7.38 -17.37 -1.97
CA LYS A 85 7.95 -17.13 -3.30
C LYS A 85 7.13 -16.09 -4.06
N TYR A 86 7.69 -15.62 -5.18
CA TYR A 86 7.04 -14.72 -6.11
C TYR A 86 6.33 -13.52 -5.46
N THR A 87 6.97 -12.89 -4.47
CA THR A 87 6.35 -11.84 -3.65
C THR A 87 6.81 -10.44 -4.03
N LEU A 88 5.86 -9.55 -4.27
CA LEU A 88 6.14 -8.13 -4.46
C LEU A 88 5.98 -7.39 -3.12
N PHE A 89 7.04 -6.71 -2.69
CA PHE A 89 7.02 -5.76 -1.58
C PHE A 89 6.91 -4.35 -2.15
N TYR A 90 5.67 -3.84 -2.20
CA TYR A 90 5.36 -2.56 -2.84
C TYR A 90 5.45 -1.41 -1.82
N CYS A 91 6.55 -0.69 -1.88
CA CYS A 91 6.87 0.45 -1.03
C CYS A 91 6.09 1.71 -1.46
N GLY A 92 5.80 2.57 -0.49
CA GLY A 92 5.20 3.87 -0.74
C GLY A 92 6.15 4.77 -1.51
N ASP A 93 5.60 5.55 -2.44
CA ASP A 93 6.41 6.27 -3.41
C ASP A 93 6.85 7.68 -2.98
N GLY A 94 6.50 8.08 -1.76
CA GLY A 94 6.92 9.33 -1.14
C GLY A 94 6.65 10.61 -1.96
N TYR A 95 5.77 10.55 -2.96
CA TYR A 95 5.65 11.48 -4.10
C TYR A 95 6.26 12.87 -3.88
N LEU A 96 7.50 13.04 -4.37
CA LEU A 96 8.15 14.32 -4.62
C LEU A 96 8.91 14.21 -5.94
N GLU A 97 8.65 15.14 -6.85
CA GLU A 97 9.58 15.48 -7.94
C GLU A 97 10.89 16.10 -7.39
N ASN A 98 10.96 16.44 -6.07
CA ASN A 98 12.03 17.26 -5.49
C ASN A 98 12.77 16.68 -4.24
N GLU A 99 12.43 15.50 -3.70
CA GLU A 99 13.18 14.88 -2.57
C GLU A 99 13.32 13.36 -2.75
N PRO A 100 14.27 12.90 -3.58
CA PRO A 100 14.49 11.48 -3.83
C PRO A 100 14.98 10.68 -2.60
N LYS A 101 15.45 11.35 -1.54
CA LYS A 101 16.13 10.69 -0.42
C LYS A 101 15.21 9.84 0.47
N ASN A 102 13.92 10.15 0.58
CA ASN A 102 13.05 9.46 1.54
C ASN A 102 12.52 8.12 1.01
N TYR A 103 12.31 7.96 -0.30
CA TYR A 103 11.90 6.66 -0.85
C TYR A 103 13.04 5.65 -0.81
N GLN A 104 14.27 6.09 -1.12
CA GLN A 104 15.47 5.25 -1.06
C GLN A 104 15.66 4.67 0.34
N LYS A 105 15.36 5.46 1.39
CA LYS A 105 15.38 4.99 2.78
C LYS A 105 14.38 3.88 3.04
N GLN A 106 13.13 3.99 2.57
CA GLN A 106 12.12 2.95 2.80
C GLN A 106 12.49 1.65 2.04
N ILE A 107 12.92 1.76 0.78
CA ILE A 107 13.38 0.61 0.00
C ILE A 107 14.59 -0.06 0.69
N ALA A 108 15.59 0.72 1.09
CA ALA A 108 16.75 0.21 1.80
C ALA A 108 16.38 -0.47 3.12
N ALA A 109 15.44 0.10 3.89
CA ALA A 109 14.95 -0.49 5.14
C ALA A 109 14.22 -1.81 4.89
N VAL A 110 13.31 -1.87 3.91
CA VAL A 110 12.59 -3.08 3.54
C VAL A 110 13.56 -4.16 3.05
N THR A 111 14.49 -3.83 2.15
CA THR A 111 15.51 -4.75 1.65
C THR A 111 16.41 -5.27 2.77
N ARG A 112 16.80 -4.40 3.73
CA ARG A 112 17.58 -4.80 4.90
C ARG A 112 16.81 -5.78 5.78
N ILE A 113 15.57 -5.47 6.13
CA ILE A 113 14.72 -6.33 6.98
C ILE A 113 14.55 -7.69 6.32
N LEU A 114 14.15 -7.72 5.05
CA LEU A 114 13.90 -8.97 4.34
C LEU A 114 15.18 -9.77 4.11
N GLY A 115 16.21 -9.15 3.53
CA GLY A 115 17.43 -9.84 3.13
C GLY A 115 18.38 -10.13 4.29
N LYS A 116 18.75 -9.11 5.06
CA LYS A 116 19.79 -9.24 6.09
C LYS A 116 19.25 -9.76 7.42
N GLU A 117 18.06 -9.31 7.83
CA GLU A 117 17.51 -9.68 9.15
C GLU A 117 16.72 -10.99 9.10
N LEU A 118 15.93 -11.21 8.04
CA LEU A 118 15.06 -12.37 7.94
C LEU A 118 15.59 -13.48 7.01
N GLY A 119 16.52 -13.17 6.09
CA GLY A 119 17.16 -14.17 5.22
C GLY A 119 16.44 -14.45 3.89
N TYR A 120 15.56 -13.56 3.43
CA TYR A 120 14.90 -13.68 2.12
C TYR A 120 15.85 -13.33 0.97
N ARG A 121 15.74 -14.07 -0.14
CA ARG A 121 16.38 -13.71 -1.41
C ARG A 121 15.54 -12.65 -2.13
N VAL A 122 15.80 -11.38 -1.85
CA VAL A 122 15.10 -10.25 -2.47
C VAL A 122 16.05 -9.34 -3.24
N ASN A 123 15.54 -8.69 -4.27
CA ASN A 123 16.26 -7.62 -4.98
C ASN A 123 15.36 -6.40 -5.19
N THR A 124 15.97 -5.22 -5.31
CA THR A 124 15.24 -3.99 -5.63
C THR A 124 14.91 -3.94 -7.11
N TYR A 125 13.70 -3.48 -7.44
CA TYR A 125 13.23 -3.33 -8.81
C TYR A 125 12.64 -1.92 -8.97
N THR A 126 13.45 -0.96 -9.39
CA THR A 126 13.11 0.48 -9.37
C THR A 126 13.54 1.18 -10.66
N ALA A 127 13.22 2.48 -10.79
CA ALA A 127 13.70 3.36 -11.86
C ALA A 127 15.23 3.48 -11.93
N GLU A 128 15.94 3.22 -10.84
CA GLU A 128 17.40 3.32 -10.77
C GLU A 128 18.09 2.11 -11.39
N ASN A 129 17.37 1.00 -11.58
CA ASN A 129 17.93 -0.18 -12.22
C ASN A 129 18.01 -0.01 -13.74
N THR A 130 19.16 -0.37 -14.32
CA THR A 130 19.33 -0.36 -15.78
C THR A 130 18.40 -1.38 -16.44
N LEU A 131 18.21 -1.26 -17.76
CA LEU A 131 17.40 -2.24 -18.51
C LEU A 131 17.97 -3.67 -18.39
N GLU A 132 19.30 -3.81 -18.44
CA GLU A 132 19.99 -5.10 -18.32
C GLU A 132 19.82 -5.70 -16.91
N GLU A 133 19.94 -4.87 -15.86
CA GLU A 133 19.71 -5.29 -14.47
C GLU A 133 18.25 -5.73 -14.28
N ARG A 134 17.29 -4.95 -14.79
CA ARG A 134 15.86 -5.28 -14.70
C ARG A 134 15.56 -6.61 -15.37
N GLU A 135 16.14 -6.89 -16.55
CA GLU A 135 15.93 -8.18 -17.23
C GLU A 135 16.55 -9.34 -16.45
N THR A 136 17.77 -9.16 -15.93
CA THR A 136 18.44 -10.16 -15.08
C THR A 136 17.61 -10.48 -13.84
N ILE A 137 17.15 -9.45 -13.12
CA ILE A 137 16.31 -9.59 -11.93
C ILE A 137 15.00 -10.30 -12.28
N ARG A 138 14.38 -9.95 -13.43
CA ARG A 138 13.15 -10.60 -13.89
C ARG A 138 13.36 -12.09 -14.17
N GLN A 139 14.47 -12.46 -14.81
CA GLN A 139 14.81 -13.85 -15.10
C GLN A 139 15.03 -14.65 -13.80
N GLN A 140 15.80 -14.11 -12.86
CA GLN A 140 16.01 -14.72 -11.54
C GLN A 140 14.70 -14.87 -10.75
N PHE A 141 13.83 -13.86 -10.80
CA PHE A 141 12.53 -13.91 -10.16
C PHE A 141 11.64 -14.99 -10.78
N LYS A 142 11.57 -15.05 -12.12
CA LYS A 142 10.80 -16.07 -12.85
C LYS A 142 11.31 -17.49 -12.58
N ALA A 143 12.62 -17.68 -12.48
CA ALA A 143 13.26 -18.95 -12.15
C ALA A 143 13.04 -19.37 -10.67
N GLY A 144 12.64 -18.45 -9.79
CA GLY A 144 12.48 -18.71 -8.36
C GLY A 144 13.79 -18.60 -7.55
N ASP A 145 14.86 -18.07 -8.17
CA ASP A 145 16.12 -17.74 -7.51
C ASP A 145 15.92 -16.58 -6.53
N LEU A 146 15.08 -15.61 -6.92
CA LEU A 146 14.57 -14.58 -6.03
C LEU A 146 13.17 -14.97 -5.51
N GLN A 147 12.99 -14.80 -4.21
CA GLN A 147 11.70 -14.99 -3.55
C GLN A 147 10.82 -13.75 -3.67
N GLY A 148 11.43 -12.57 -3.77
CA GLY A 148 10.68 -11.34 -3.83
C GLY A 148 11.39 -10.17 -4.48
N LEU A 149 10.58 -9.20 -4.89
CA LEU A 149 11.02 -7.94 -5.46
C LEU A 149 10.59 -6.81 -4.53
N VAL A 150 11.53 -5.95 -4.16
CA VAL A 150 11.23 -4.71 -3.42
C VAL A 150 11.12 -3.59 -4.43
N SER A 151 9.97 -2.95 -4.51
CA SER A 151 9.74 -1.97 -5.56
C SER A 151 8.97 -0.74 -5.11
N ILE A 152 9.21 0.34 -5.85
CA ILE A 152 8.45 1.58 -5.88
C ILE A 152 7.96 1.77 -7.31
N ARG A 153 6.68 2.10 -7.50
CA ARG A 153 6.09 2.47 -8.81
C ARG A 153 6.29 1.50 -10.00
N CYS A 154 6.89 0.31 -9.84
CA CYS A 154 7.14 -0.58 -10.99
C CYS A 154 5.85 -1.00 -11.71
N LEU A 155 4.75 -1.13 -10.98
CA LEU A 155 3.44 -1.47 -11.53
C LEU A 155 2.80 -0.31 -12.31
N ASP A 156 3.32 0.92 -12.13
CA ASP A 156 2.84 2.14 -12.78
C ASP A 156 3.61 2.44 -14.08
N GLU A 157 4.87 2.00 -14.21
CA GLU A 157 5.76 2.25 -15.37
C GLU A 157 5.54 1.30 -16.57
N GLY A 158 4.42 0.56 -16.59
CA GLY A 158 4.10 -0.35 -17.70
C GLY A 158 4.85 -1.69 -17.66
N ILE A 159 5.60 -1.97 -16.59
CA ILE A 159 6.26 -3.26 -16.38
C ILE A 159 5.24 -4.26 -15.85
N ASP A 160 5.15 -5.41 -16.53
CA ASP A 160 4.21 -6.48 -16.21
C ASP A 160 4.95 -7.74 -15.76
N ILE A 161 4.76 -8.13 -14.51
CA ILE A 161 5.35 -9.33 -13.91
C ILE A 161 4.20 -10.24 -13.45
N PRO A 162 3.56 -10.98 -14.38
CA PRO A 162 2.41 -11.83 -14.07
C PRO A 162 2.75 -12.96 -13.09
N GLU A 163 4.03 -13.34 -12.99
CA GLU A 163 4.56 -14.34 -12.06
C GLU A 163 4.35 -13.98 -10.59
N ILE A 164 4.12 -12.72 -10.24
CA ILE A 164 3.86 -12.32 -8.83
C ILE A 164 2.65 -13.07 -8.29
N GLU A 165 2.83 -13.87 -7.24
CA GLU A 165 1.73 -14.60 -6.58
C GLU A 165 1.26 -13.88 -5.31
N GLN A 166 2.14 -13.12 -4.66
CA GLN A 166 1.82 -12.43 -3.43
C GLN A 166 2.25 -10.96 -3.50
N ALA A 167 1.50 -10.08 -2.87
CA ALA A 167 1.89 -8.70 -2.69
C ALA A 167 1.73 -8.26 -1.25
N VAL A 168 2.79 -7.66 -0.70
CA VAL A 168 2.76 -6.89 0.53
C VAL A 168 2.78 -5.42 0.14
N ILE A 169 1.65 -4.74 0.33
CA ILE A 169 1.46 -3.34 -0.04
C ILE A 169 1.71 -2.49 1.19
N LEU A 170 2.88 -1.85 1.23
CA LEU A 170 3.23 -0.85 2.24
C LEU A 170 2.80 0.56 1.79
N ALA A 171 2.62 0.77 0.49
CA ALA A 171 2.18 2.04 -0.05
C ALA A 171 0.75 2.38 0.37
N SER A 172 0.51 3.67 0.60
CA SER A 172 -0.84 4.21 0.76
C SER A 172 -1.14 5.11 -0.44
N SER A 173 -2.33 4.95 -1.05
CA SER A 173 -2.75 5.77 -2.19
C SER A 173 -4.15 6.32 -1.98
N GLY A 174 -4.24 7.65 -1.95
CA GLY A 174 -5.52 8.36 -1.97
C GLY A 174 -6.26 8.28 -3.31
N ASN A 175 -5.60 7.84 -4.39
CA ASN A 175 -6.19 7.79 -5.73
C ASN A 175 -6.91 6.44 -5.99
N PRO A 176 -8.24 6.42 -6.19
CA PRO A 176 -9.00 5.19 -6.42
C PRO A 176 -8.60 4.41 -7.69
N HIS A 177 -8.25 5.11 -8.77
CA HIS A 177 -7.87 4.46 -10.02
C HIS A 177 -6.52 3.76 -9.89
N GLN A 178 -5.52 4.42 -9.28
CA GLN A 178 -4.23 3.79 -9.00
C GLN A 178 -4.37 2.63 -8.01
N PHE A 179 -5.24 2.76 -7.00
CA PHE A 179 -5.52 1.72 -6.01
C PHE A 179 -5.95 0.38 -6.66
N ILE A 180 -6.89 0.45 -7.61
CA ILE A 180 -7.40 -0.70 -8.37
C ILE A 180 -6.38 -1.19 -9.38
N GLN A 181 -5.75 -0.29 -10.15
CA GLN A 181 -4.83 -0.69 -11.22
C GLN A 181 -3.58 -1.39 -10.67
N ARG A 182 -2.98 -0.87 -9.59
CA ARG A 182 -1.80 -1.48 -8.93
C ARG A 182 -2.11 -2.90 -8.46
N ARG A 183 -3.20 -3.08 -7.71
CA ARG A 183 -3.65 -4.41 -7.27
C ARG A 183 -4.01 -5.31 -8.45
N GLY A 184 -4.61 -4.76 -9.50
CA GLY A 184 -4.93 -5.50 -10.72
C GLY A 184 -3.72 -6.11 -11.44
N ARG A 185 -2.55 -5.46 -11.40
CA ARG A 185 -1.31 -6.03 -11.98
C ARG A 185 -0.86 -7.28 -11.22
N VAL A 186 -1.01 -7.26 -9.89
CA VAL A 186 -0.76 -8.43 -9.03
C VAL A 186 -1.75 -9.56 -9.33
N LEU A 187 -2.92 -9.28 -9.91
CA LEU A 187 -3.94 -10.30 -10.21
C LEU A 187 -3.82 -10.88 -11.62
N ARG A 188 -2.80 -10.55 -12.41
CA ARG A 188 -2.66 -11.07 -13.78
C ARG A 188 -2.36 -12.57 -13.80
N PRO A 189 -2.95 -13.34 -14.72
CA PRO A 189 -2.70 -14.77 -14.82
C PRO A 189 -1.27 -15.06 -15.30
N SER A 190 -0.69 -16.13 -14.78
CA SER A 190 0.52 -16.77 -15.28
C SER A 190 0.31 -18.29 -15.28
N PRO A 191 1.07 -19.09 -16.04
CA PRO A 191 0.79 -20.53 -16.21
C PRO A 191 0.64 -21.33 -14.91
N GLN A 192 1.32 -20.92 -13.84
CA GLN A 192 1.33 -21.62 -12.54
C GLN A 192 0.43 -20.95 -11.49
N LYS A 193 0.01 -19.71 -11.73
CA LYS A 193 -0.71 -18.90 -10.76
C LYS A 193 -2.21 -19.09 -10.88
N LYS A 194 -2.78 -19.78 -9.88
CA LYS A 194 -4.23 -20.01 -9.75
C LYS A 194 -4.93 -18.95 -8.91
N GLN A 195 -4.18 -18.31 -8.01
CA GLN A 195 -4.68 -17.35 -7.04
C GLN A 195 -3.55 -16.40 -6.63
N ALA A 196 -3.91 -15.19 -6.22
CA ALA A 196 -2.99 -14.25 -5.60
C ALA A 196 -3.29 -14.03 -4.10
N ILE A 197 -2.29 -13.58 -3.34
CA ILE A 197 -2.47 -13.16 -1.94
C ILE A 197 -2.05 -11.69 -1.80
N ILE A 198 -2.91 -10.87 -1.21
CA ILE A 198 -2.65 -9.45 -1.00
C ILE A 198 -2.70 -9.13 0.49
N TYR A 199 -1.55 -8.73 1.04
CA TYR A 199 -1.42 -8.11 2.35
C TYR A 199 -1.37 -6.60 2.18
N ASP A 200 -2.24 -5.88 2.87
CA ASP A 200 -2.45 -4.45 2.62
C ASP A 200 -2.32 -3.65 3.91
N MET A 201 -1.26 -2.84 4.02
CA MET A 201 -0.98 -2.06 5.22
C MET A 201 -1.79 -0.76 5.22
N ILE A 202 -2.74 -0.69 6.16
CA ILE A 202 -3.67 0.42 6.30
C ILE A 202 -3.34 1.15 7.58
N VAL A 203 -2.95 2.42 7.48
CA VAL A 203 -2.66 3.24 8.67
C VAL A 203 -3.98 3.70 9.27
N MET A 204 -4.13 3.48 10.57
CA MET A 204 -5.30 3.92 11.33
C MET A 204 -5.08 5.33 11.88
N PRO A 205 -6.11 6.19 11.88
CA PRO A 205 -5.99 7.50 12.50
C PRO A 205 -5.74 7.34 14.01
N PRO A 206 -4.97 8.25 14.62
CA PRO A 206 -4.80 8.30 16.06
C PRO A 206 -6.07 8.84 16.73
N ASP A 207 -6.06 8.93 18.05
CA ASP A 207 -7.10 9.65 18.79
C ASP A 207 -7.02 11.14 18.48
N LEU A 208 -8.15 11.73 18.10
CA LEU A 208 -8.25 13.13 17.66
C LEU A 208 -9.28 13.89 18.50
N ASP A 209 -9.10 15.20 18.62
CA ASP A 209 -10.14 16.06 19.18
C ASP A 209 -11.40 16.04 18.31
N ARG A 210 -12.55 16.38 18.89
CA ARG A 210 -13.86 16.27 18.22
C ARG A 210 -13.93 17.03 16.89
N ALA A 211 -13.35 18.22 16.80
CA ALA A 211 -13.40 19.03 15.58
C ALA A 211 -12.51 18.43 14.48
N THR A 212 -11.32 17.97 14.84
CA THR A 212 -10.40 17.29 13.92
C THR A 212 -10.96 15.92 13.49
N TRP A 213 -11.67 15.23 14.38
CA TRP A 213 -12.32 13.95 14.11
C TRP A 213 -13.38 14.02 13.01
N GLU A 214 -14.20 15.07 12.97
CA GLU A 214 -15.23 15.21 11.92
C GLU A 214 -14.62 15.31 10.51
N VAL A 215 -13.47 15.98 10.41
CA VAL A 215 -12.69 16.07 9.17
C VAL A 215 -12.13 14.70 8.81
N GLU A 216 -11.51 14.02 9.78
CA GLU A 216 -10.93 12.70 9.59
C GLU A 216 -11.97 11.68 9.15
N ARG A 217 -13.12 11.63 9.82
CA ARG A 217 -14.24 10.75 9.51
C ARG A 217 -14.65 10.82 8.04
N ASN A 218 -14.70 12.02 7.47
CA ASN A 218 -15.05 12.21 6.06
C ASN A 218 -13.97 11.70 5.10
N LEU A 219 -12.69 11.85 5.46
CA LEU A 219 -11.57 11.33 4.68
C LEU A 219 -11.52 9.80 4.77
N LEU A 220 -11.58 9.26 5.99
CA LEU A 220 -11.51 7.83 6.27
C LEU A 220 -12.67 7.05 5.63
N ARG A 221 -13.91 7.57 5.67
CA ARG A 221 -15.06 6.93 4.98
C ARG A 221 -14.80 6.67 3.50
N LYS A 222 -14.19 7.64 2.80
CA LYS A 222 -13.83 7.50 1.38
C LYS A 222 -12.75 6.44 1.16
N GLU A 223 -11.80 6.33 2.08
CA GLU A 223 -10.75 5.31 2.00
C GLU A 223 -11.28 3.91 2.31
N LEU A 224 -12.00 3.75 3.43
CA LEU A 224 -12.59 2.48 3.86
C LEU A 224 -13.55 1.90 2.83
N ARG A 225 -14.37 2.73 2.19
CA ARG A 225 -15.25 2.26 1.11
C ARG A 225 -14.47 1.51 0.03
N ARG A 226 -13.30 2.01 -0.39
CA ARG A 226 -12.47 1.37 -1.42
C ARG A 226 -11.90 0.05 -0.94
N PHE A 227 -11.41 0.00 0.30
CA PHE A 227 -10.90 -1.24 0.89
C PHE A 227 -11.99 -2.31 1.04
N MET A 228 -13.19 -1.91 1.47
CA MET A 228 -14.34 -2.82 1.56
C MET A 228 -14.82 -3.30 0.19
N GLU A 229 -14.88 -2.43 -0.82
CA GLU A 229 -15.23 -2.83 -2.18
C GLU A 229 -14.23 -3.86 -2.74
N PHE A 230 -12.95 -3.74 -2.40
CA PHE A 230 -11.93 -4.74 -2.73
C PHE A 230 -12.14 -6.04 -1.92
N ALA A 231 -12.29 -5.93 -0.60
CA ALA A 231 -12.52 -7.07 0.30
C ALA A 231 -13.72 -7.93 -0.12
N LYS A 232 -14.84 -7.31 -0.54
CA LYS A 232 -16.07 -8.00 -0.96
C LYS A 232 -15.90 -8.91 -2.17
N ILE A 233 -14.87 -8.68 -3.00
CA ILE A 233 -14.60 -9.44 -4.22
C ILE A 233 -13.54 -10.53 -3.98
N ALA A 234 -12.84 -10.50 -2.84
CA ALA A 234 -11.85 -11.51 -2.46
C ALA A 234 -12.52 -12.86 -2.14
N GLN A 235 -11.77 -13.95 -2.25
CA GLN A 235 -12.29 -15.28 -1.89
C GLN A 235 -12.53 -15.44 -0.38
N ASN A 236 -11.75 -14.76 0.46
CA ASN A 236 -11.97 -14.68 1.90
C ASN A 236 -12.76 -13.41 2.29
N ALA A 237 -13.77 -13.05 1.50
CA ALA A 237 -14.54 -11.81 1.69
C ALA A 237 -15.15 -11.68 3.09
N GLU A 238 -15.63 -12.77 3.67
CA GLU A 238 -16.20 -12.78 5.03
C GLU A 238 -15.16 -12.37 6.08
N GLU A 239 -14.01 -13.05 6.11
CA GLU A 239 -12.89 -12.73 7.00
C GLU A 239 -12.38 -11.30 6.80
N ALA A 240 -12.17 -10.91 5.53
CA ALA A 240 -11.65 -9.59 5.20
C ALA A 240 -12.63 -8.48 5.58
N SER A 241 -13.93 -8.67 5.35
CA SER A 241 -14.98 -7.68 5.68
C SER A 241 -15.19 -7.56 7.19
N HIS A 242 -15.09 -8.67 7.93
CA HIS A 242 -15.19 -8.67 9.40
C HIS A 242 -14.15 -7.77 10.06
N LYS A 243 -12.92 -7.72 9.51
CA LYS A 243 -11.87 -6.80 9.99
C LYS A 243 -12.23 -5.31 9.81
N PHE A 244 -13.03 -4.97 8.81
CA PHE A 244 -13.48 -3.59 8.59
C PHE A 244 -14.71 -3.23 9.41
N LEU A 245 -15.60 -4.18 9.70
CA LEU A 245 -16.75 -3.98 10.60
C LEU A 245 -16.31 -3.46 11.96
N TRP A 246 -15.28 -4.08 12.55
CA TRP A 246 -14.69 -3.62 13.81
C TRP A 246 -14.24 -2.16 13.73
N ILE A 247 -13.64 -1.73 12.62
CA ILE A 247 -13.22 -0.33 12.41
C ILE A 247 -14.44 0.59 12.32
N GLN A 248 -15.49 0.19 11.60
CA GLN A 248 -16.69 1.01 11.49
C GLN A 248 -17.35 1.25 12.85
N GLU A 249 -17.34 0.23 13.71
CA GLU A 249 -17.83 0.35 15.09
C GLU A 249 -16.93 1.25 15.95
N GLN A 250 -15.61 1.02 15.94
CA GLN A 250 -14.65 1.79 16.75
C GLN A 250 -14.64 3.28 16.41
N TYR A 251 -14.87 3.62 15.14
CA TYR A 251 -14.79 4.98 14.63
C TYR A 251 -16.16 5.58 14.27
N GLU A 252 -17.27 4.92 14.63
CA GLU A 252 -18.64 5.41 14.36
C GLU A 252 -18.88 5.83 12.89
N LEU A 253 -18.41 5.01 11.94
CA LEU A 253 -18.32 5.35 10.50
C LEU A 253 -19.52 4.92 9.67
#